data_AF-A0A9J6FVY1-F1
#
_entry.id   AF-A0A9J6FVY1-F1
#
_cell.length_a   1.000
_cell.length_b   1.000
_cell.length_c   1.000
_cell.angle_alpha   90.00
_cell.angle_beta   90.00
_cell.angle_gamma   90.00
#
_symmetry.space_group_name_H-M   'P 1'
#
loop_
_entity.id
_entity.type
_entity.pdbx_description
1 polymer ?
#
loop_
_entity_poly.entity_id
_entity_poly.type
_entity_poly.pdbx_seq_one_letter_code
_entity_poly.pdbx_strand_id
1 'polypeptide(L)' 'MSESIFSISAQGDSGCPAVHKEDGAFTLVGIVSFGFECDVHPGYYTRVSAYAPWIAEKIDELRRN' A
#
# COMPACT_ATOMS: atom_id res chain seq x y z
N MET A 1 -6.94 -12.35 14.85
CA MET A 1 -7.22 -11.65 13.57
C MET A 1 -6.87 -10.19 13.77
N SER A 2 -6.17 -9.58 12.79
CA SER A 2 -5.84 -8.14 12.68
C SER A 2 -4.83 -7.49 13.64
N GLU A 3 -3.80 -8.21 14.08
CA GLU A 3 -2.58 -7.49 14.49
C GLU A 3 -1.95 -6.91 13.20
N SER A 4 -1.85 -5.58 13.14
CA SER A 4 -1.07 -4.82 12.13
C SER A 4 -1.73 -4.37 10.82
N ILE A 5 -3.04 -4.10 10.79
CA ILE A 5 -3.55 -3.10 9.81
C ILE A 5 -3.49 -1.74 10.51
N PHE A 6 -2.31 -1.14 10.44
CA PHE A 6 -1.99 0.28 10.55
C PHE A 6 -2.98 1.09 11.42
N SER A 7 -2.54 1.48 12.62
CA SER A 7 -3.12 2.58 13.38
C SER A 7 -3.20 3.79 12.44
N ILE A 8 -4.39 3.95 11.87
CA ILE A 8 -5.04 5.10 11.26
C ILE A 8 -4.13 5.98 10.39
N SER A 9 -4.56 6.28 9.16
CA SER A 9 -4.04 7.35 8.33
C SER A 9 -4.03 8.69 9.09
N ALA A 10 -3.03 8.89 9.94
CA ALA A 10 -2.70 10.16 10.51
C ALA A 10 -2.10 10.99 9.37
N GLN A 11 -2.20 12.31 9.47
CA GLN A 11 -1.51 13.19 8.54
C GLN A 11 -0.01 12.85 8.59
N GLY A 12 0.49 12.14 7.58
CA GLY A 12 1.89 11.69 7.54
C GLY A 12 2.09 10.27 7.02
N ASP A 13 1.07 9.40 7.05
CA ASP A 13 1.23 7.98 6.67
C ASP A 13 1.04 7.70 5.18
N SER A 14 0.79 8.75 4.37
CA SER A 14 0.66 8.61 2.93
C SER A 14 1.95 8.04 2.33
N GLY A 15 1.83 6.98 1.53
CA GLY A 15 2.97 6.24 0.99
C GLY A 15 3.39 5.01 1.79
N CYS A 16 2.88 4.79 3.00
CA CYS A 16 3.20 3.59 3.77
C CYS A 16 2.63 2.31 3.13
N PRO A 17 3.36 1.18 3.21
CA PRO A 17 2.94 -0.08 2.61
C PRO A 17 1.83 -0.76 3.43
N ALA A 18 0.75 -1.14 2.76
CA ALA A 18 -0.27 -2.04 3.31
C ALA A 18 0.03 -3.47 2.82
N VAL A 19 0.42 -4.34 3.76
CA VAL A 19 0.84 -5.71 3.46
C VAL A 19 -0.19 -6.73 3.95
N HIS A 20 -0.37 -7.79 3.17
CA HIS A 20 -1.14 -8.97 3.56
C HIS A 20 -0.21 -10.16 3.71
N LYS A 21 -0.32 -10.89 4.82
CA LYS A 21 0.47 -12.09 5.05
C LYS A 21 -0.32 -13.32 4.65
N GLU A 22 0.18 -14.05 3.66
CA GLU A 22 -0.42 -15.29 3.13
C GLU A 22 0.69 -16.33 2.98
N ASP A 23 0.45 -17.56 3.46
CA ASP A 23 1.41 -18.68 3.39
C ASP A 23 2.84 -18.38 3.87
N GLY A 24 2.97 -17.49 4.85
CA GLY A 24 4.26 -17.08 5.41
C GLY A 24 4.98 -15.99 4.62
N ALA A 25 4.47 -15.61 3.45
CA ALA A 25 4.96 -14.49 2.65
C ALA A 25 4.17 -13.21 2.94
N PHE A 26 4.82 -12.05 2.83
CA PHE A 26 4.17 -10.75 2.90
C PHE A 26 4.02 -10.18 1.50
N THR A 27 2.78 -9.94 1.09
CA THR A 27 2.42 -9.37 -0.21
C THR A 27 2.00 -7.93 -0.03
N LEU A 28 2.60 -7.01 -0.78
CA LEU A 28 2.18 -5.62 -0.82
C LEU A 28 0.86 -5.49 -1.60
N VAL A 29 -0.24 -5.24 -0.89
CA VAL A 29 -1.58 -5.18 -1.49
C VAL A 29 -2.04 -3.74 -1.76
N GLY A 30 -1.50 -2.77 -1.01
CA GLY A 30 -1.88 -1.37 -1.13
C GLY A 30 -0.81 -0.40 -0.66
N ILE A 31 -0.99 0.87 -1.01
CA ILE A 31 -0.22 2.00 -0.49
C ILE A 31 -1.21 2.98 0.10
N VAL A 32 -0.99 3.43 1.33
CA VAL A 32 -1.85 4.43 1.99
C VAL A 32 -1.92 5.69 1.12
N SER A 33 -3.13 6.10 0.75
CA SER A 33 -3.36 7.26 -0.10
C SER A 33 -3.88 8.44 0.71
N PHE A 34 -5.15 8.37 1.13
CA PHE A 34 -5.81 9.39 1.94
C PHE A 34 -6.90 8.77 2.81
N GLY A 35 -7.37 9.51 3.81
CA GLY A 35 -8.47 9.15 4.67
C GLY A 35 -9.04 10.43 5.29
N PHE A 36 -10.35 10.46 5.50
CA PHE A 36 -11.01 11.58 6.16
C PHE A 36 -11.40 11.16 7.57
N GLU A 37 -10.92 11.92 8.54
CA GLU A 37 -11.19 11.73 9.95
C GLU A 37 -10.62 10.43 10.51
N CYS A 38 -9.66 10.59 11.42
CA CYS A 38 -9.09 9.52 12.21
C CYS A 38 -10.25 8.74 12.87
N ASP A 39 -10.45 7.47 12.47
CA ASP A 39 -11.37 6.50 13.10
C ASP A 39 -12.85 6.43 12.62
N VAL A 40 -13.29 7.25 11.64
CA VAL A 40 -14.71 7.24 11.18
C VAL A 40 -14.90 6.65 9.79
N HIS A 41 -13.92 6.85 8.89
CA HIS A 41 -13.99 6.37 7.52
C HIS A 41 -12.86 5.37 7.24
N PRO A 42 -13.11 4.33 6.42
CA PRO A 42 -12.04 3.45 5.98
C PRO A 42 -10.97 4.27 5.23
N GLY A 43 -9.71 4.04 5.56
CA GLY A 43 -8.59 4.59 4.79
C GLY A 43 -8.63 4.11 3.35
N TYR A 44 -8.30 4.98 2.41
CA TYR A 44 -8.21 4.67 0.98
C TYR A 44 -6.79 4.30 0.62
N TYR A 45 -6.65 3.20 -0.13
CA TYR A 45 -5.37 2.66 -0.54
C TYR A 45 -5.27 2.59 -2.07
N THR A 46 -4.11 2.94 -2.62
CA THR A 46 -3.77 2.66 -4.02
C THR A 46 -3.62 1.16 -4.19
N ARG A 47 -4.44 0.55 -5.06
CA ARG A 47 -4.40 -0.90 -5.34
C ARG A 47 -3.16 -1.25 -6.15
N VAL A 48 -2.12 -1.79 -5.50
CA VAL A 48 -0.81 -2.06 -6.13
C VAL A 48 -0.91 -3.02 -7.33
N SER A 49 -1.80 -4.01 -7.25
CA SER A 49 -2.01 -4.96 -8.35
C SER A 49 -2.49 -4.31 -9.67
N ALA A 50 -3.19 -3.17 -9.61
CA ALA A 50 -3.59 -2.45 -10.82
C ALA A 50 -2.41 -1.78 -11.54
N TYR A 51 -1.33 -1.50 -10.82
CA TYR A 51 -0.16 -0.80 -11.34
C TYR A 51 1.04 -1.72 -11.56
N ALA A 52 0.93 -3.02 -11.26
CA ALA A 52 2.04 -3.98 -11.38
C ALA A 52 2.72 -3.98 -12.77
N PRO A 53 1.99 -3.92 -13.91
CA PRO A 53 2.62 -3.83 -15.23
C PRO A 53 3.45 -2.54 -15.40
N TRP A 54 2.89 -1.40 -14.98
CA TRP A 54 3.56 -0.10 -15.07
C TRP A 54 4.79 -0.01 -14.16
N ILE A 55 4.71 -0.57 -12.95
CA ILE A 55 5.83 -0.64 -12.02
C ILE A 55 6.98 -1.45 -12.63
N ALA A 56 6.68 -2.62 -13.20
CA ALA A 56 7.68 -3.46 -13.85
C ALA A 56 8.34 -2.72 -15.02
N GLU A 57 7.56 -2.06 -15.87
CA GLU A 57 8.08 -1.27 -16.99
C GLU A 57 9.05 -0.17 -16.52
N LYS A 58 8.72 0.58 -15.46
CA LYS A 58 9.59 1.65 -14.96
C LYS A 58 10.83 1.15 -14.25
N ILE A 59 10.74 0.03 -13.55
CA ILE A 59 11.94 -0.61 -12.99
C ILE A 59 12.88 -1.04 -14.12
N ASP A 60 12.36 -1.62 -15.19
CA ASP A 60 13.18 -2.07 -16.32
C ASP A 60 13.74 -0.92 -17.15
N GLU A 61 13.03 0.20 -17.25
CA GLU A 61 13.57 1.45 -17.81
C GLU A 61 14.72 2.00 -16.97
N LEU A 62 14.53 2.13 -15.65
CA LEU A 62 15.55 2.65 -14.73
C LEU A 62 16.79 1.76 -14.65
N ARG A 63 16.65 0.45 -14.82
CA ARG A 63 17.78 -0.51 -14.82
C ARG A 63 18.63 -0.48 -16.09
N ARG A 64 18.11 0.08 -17.19
CA ARG A 64 18.80 0.16 -18.48
C ARG A 64 19.57 1.47 -18.67
N ASN A 65 19.40 2.42 -17.76
CA ASN A 65 20.16 3.67 -17.67
C ASN A 65 21.32 3.52 -16.70
#